data_AF-A0A101X122-F1
#
_entry.id   AF-A0A101X122-F1
#
_cell.length_a   1.000
_cell.length_b   1.000
_cell.length_c   1.000
_cell.angle_alpha   90.00
_cell.angle_beta   90.00
_cell.angle_gamma   90.00
#
_symmetry.space_group_name_H-M   'P 1'
#
loop_
_entity.id
_entity.type
_entity.pdbx_description
1 polymer ?
#
loop_
_entity_poly.entity_id
_entity_poly.type
_entity_poly.pdbx_seq_one_letter_code
_entity_poly.pdbx_strand_id
1 'polypeptide(L)' 'MGFGYALMSFWQRHLHVRLVEVLARYGYGEPTSIQALAIPRILEGRHVLVIAPTGSGKTEAAMLPIMSRIL' A
#
# COMPACT_ATOMS: atom_id res chain seq x y z
N MET A 1 6.77 9.35 21.07
CA MET A 1 5.75 9.13 20.01
C MET A 1 6.33 9.37 18.61
N GLY A 2 7.51 8.80 18.27
CA GLY A 2 8.21 9.14 17.01
C GLY A 2 8.44 7.98 16.03
N PHE A 3 8.31 6.73 16.46
CA PHE A 3 8.67 5.56 15.64
C PHE A 3 7.61 5.16 14.60
N GLY A 4 6.32 5.42 14.86
CA GLY A 4 5.24 4.99 13.95
C GLY A 4 5.07 5.86 12.70
N TYR A 5 5.44 7.14 12.76
CA TYR A 5 5.22 8.07 11.63
C TYR A 5 6.19 7.84 10.47
N ALA A 6 7.44 7.46 10.75
CA ALA A 6 8.43 7.19 9.70
C ALA A 6 8.05 5.95 8.86
N LEU A 7 7.61 4.87 9.54
CA LEU A 7 7.22 3.60 8.92
C LEU A 7 5.95 3.71 8.04
N MET A 8 5.18 4.78 8.20
CA MET A 8 3.93 5.04 7.48
C MET A 8 4.08 5.99 6.28
N SER A 9 5.28 6.53 6.05
CA SER A 9 5.50 7.58 5.05
C SER A 9 5.18 7.15 3.62
N PHE A 10 5.39 5.87 3.27
CA PHE A 10 4.99 5.36 1.96
C PHE A 10 3.48 5.36 1.79
N TRP A 11 2.75 4.80 2.75
CA TRP A 11 1.30 4.68 2.70
C TRP A 11 0.64 6.06 2.66
N GLN A 12 1.11 7.01 3.47
CA GLN A 12 0.62 8.39 3.49
C GLN A 12 0.76 9.13 2.15
N ARG A 13 1.81 8.81 1.37
CA ARG A 13 2.04 9.45 0.07
C ARG A 13 1.16 8.89 -1.05
N HIS A 14 0.65 7.67 -0.92
CA HIS A 14 0.00 6.96 -2.02
C HIS A 14 -1.46 6.60 -1.74
N LEU A 15 -1.86 6.44 -0.47
CA LEU A 15 -3.18 5.95 -0.10
C LEU A 15 -3.99 7.01 0.65
N HIS A 16 -5.31 6.91 0.53
CA HIS A 16 -6.28 7.72 1.23
C HIS A 16 -6.09 7.61 2.75
N VAL A 17 -6.18 8.74 3.46
CA VAL A 17 -5.88 8.84 4.91
C VAL A 17 -6.61 7.80 5.77
N ARG A 18 -7.89 7.54 5.50
CA ARG A 18 -8.67 6.50 6.19
C ARG A 18 -8.04 5.10 6.09
N LEU A 19 -7.51 4.76 4.92
CA LEU A 19 -6.88 3.45 4.71
C LEU A 19 -5.54 3.39 5.45
N VAL A 20 -4.77 4.47 5.44
CA VAL A 20 -3.50 4.59 6.21
C VAL A 20 -3.73 4.41 7.71
N GLU A 21 -4.77 5.05 8.28
CA GLU A 21 -5.11 4.89 9.69
C GLU A 21 -5.46 3.44 10.04
N VAL A 22 -6.22 2.77 9.18
CA VAL A 22 -6.58 1.36 9.36
C VAL A 22 -5.32 0.50 9.30
N LEU A 23 -4.48 0.65 8.28
CA LEU A 23 -3.23 -0.08 8.13
C LEU A 23 -2.34 0.05 9.38
N ALA A 24 -2.19 1.27 9.92
CA ALA A 24 -1.46 1.50 11.16
C ALA A 24 -2.06 0.77 12.36
N ARG A 25 -3.40 0.78 12.51
CA ARG A 25 -4.10 0.05 13.59
C ARG A 25 -3.92 -1.46 13.51
N TYR A 26 -3.84 -2.01 12.29
CA TYR A 26 -3.58 -3.43 12.04
C TYR A 26 -2.09 -3.80 12.07
N GLY A 27 -1.21 -2.86 12.39
CA GLY A 27 0.22 -3.14 12.55
C GLY A 27 0.97 -3.31 11.24
N TYR A 28 0.45 -2.78 10.13
CA TYR A 28 1.23 -2.70 8.89
C TYR A 28 2.44 -1.80 9.12
N GLY A 29 3.60 -2.25 8.65
CA GLY A 29 4.85 -1.49 8.67
C GLY A 29 5.16 -0.92 7.29
N GLU A 30 6.43 -0.96 6.88
CA GLU A 30 6.83 -0.61 5.52
C GLU A 30 6.16 -1.52 4.47
N PRO A 31 5.87 -1.00 3.26
CA PRO A 31 5.36 -1.84 2.18
C PRO A 31 6.38 -2.91 1.80
N THR A 32 5.90 -4.07 1.37
CA THR A 32 6.77 -5.06 0.75
C THR A 32 7.31 -4.53 -0.59
N SER A 33 8.38 -5.14 -1.09
CA SER A 33 8.99 -4.73 -2.38
C SER A 33 7.98 -4.75 -3.53
N ILE A 34 7.09 -5.75 -3.58
CA ILE A 34 6.06 -5.84 -4.63
C ILE A 34 4.97 -4.77 -4.48
N GLN A 35 4.58 -4.42 -3.24
CA GLN A 35 3.64 -3.34 -2.97
C GLN A 35 4.22 -1.98 -3.38
N ALA A 36 5.46 -1.70 -2.99
CA ALA A 36 6.15 -0.45 -3.34
C ALA A 36 6.30 -0.27 -4.86
N LEU A 37 6.48 -1.36 -5.61
CA LEU A 37 6.58 -1.32 -7.07
C LEU A 37 5.21 -1.19 -7.77
N ALA A 38 4.20 -1.93 -7.32
CA ALA A 38 2.92 -2.03 -8.02
C ALA A 38 1.96 -0.87 -7.71
N ILE A 39 1.88 -0.44 -6.45
CA ILE A 39 0.88 0.54 -5.99
C ILE A 39 0.94 1.85 -6.79
N PRO A 40 2.10 2.51 -6.97
CA PRO A 40 2.16 3.76 -7.73
C PRO A 40 1.74 3.57 -9.19
N ARG A 41 2.14 2.46 -9.82
CA ARG A 41 1.79 2.16 -11.22
C ARG A 41 0.29 1.95 -11.41
N ILE A 42 -0.37 1.30 -10.45
CA ILE A 42 -1.83 1.12 -10.46
C ILE A 42 -2.53 2.46 -10.24
N LEU A 43 -2.02 3.30 -9.31
CA LEU A 43 -2.53 4.65 -9.07
C LEU A 43 -2.27 5.63 -10.21
N GLU A 44 -1.34 5.34 -11.12
CA GLU A 44 -1.17 6.05 -12.39
C GLU A 44 -2.20 5.61 -13.46
N GLY A 45 -3.04 4.62 -13.17
CA GLY A 45 -4.03 4.08 -14.11
C GLY A 45 -3.44 3.12 -15.14
N ARG A 46 -2.24 2.58 -14.91
CA ARG A 46 -1.64 1.59 -15.82
C ARG A 46 -2.27 0.22 -15.64
N HIS A 47 -2.26 -0.58 -16.69
CA HIS A 47 -2.46 -2.03 -16.60
C HIS A 47 -1.20 -2.68 -16.03
N VAL A 48 -1.32 -3.39 -14.91
CA VAL A 48 -0.17 -3.95 -14.18
C VAL A 48 -0.38 -5.46 -13.99
N LEU A 49 0.61 -6.24 -14.41
CA LEU A 49 0.71 -7.67 -14.10
C LEU A 49 1.63 -7.84 -12.88
N VAL A 50 1.09 -8.39 -11.78
CA VAL A 50 1.84 -8.61 -10.54
C VAL A 50 2.14 -10.09 -10.37
N ILE A 51 3.41 -10.48 -10.48
CA ILE A 51 3.86 -11.87 -10.33
C ILE A 51 4.77 -11.96 -9.10
N ALA A 52 4.30 -12.66 -8.06
CA ALA A 52 5.07 -12.91 -6.85
C ALA A 52 4.53 -14.14 -6.08
N PRO A 53 5.38 -14.82 -5.28
CA PRO A 53 4.94 -15.94 -4.43
C PRO A 53 3.81 -15.57 -3.47
N THR A 54 3.09 -16.56 -2.94
CA THR A 54 2.11 -16.34 -1.87
C THR A 54 2.79 -15.81 -0.61
N GLY A 55 2.13 -14.91 0.13
CA GLY A 55 2.70 -14.22 1.29
C GLY A 55 3.56 -12.99 0.97
N SER A 56 3.83 -12.69 -0.31
CA SER A 56 4.61 -11.51 -0.73
C SER A 56 3.88 -10.16 -0.62
N GLY A 57 2.57 -10.18 -0.37
CA GLY A 57 1.75 -8.97 -0.32
C GLY A 57 1.14 -8.55 -1.67
N LYS A 58 1.10 -9.45 -2.66
CA LYS A 58 0.55 -9.16 -4.01
C LYS A 58 -0.95 -8.81 -4.02
N THR A 59 -1.72 -9.30 -3.03
CA THR A 59 -3.16 -9.00 -2.92
C THR A 59 -3.37 -7.55 -2.50
N GLU A 60 -2.67 -7.12 -1.45
CA GLU A 60 -2.68 -5.76 -0.94
C GLU A 60 -2.14 -4.79 -2.00
N ALA A 61 -1.10 -5.19 -2.72
CA ALA A 61 -0.54 -4.42 -3.83
C ALA A 61 -1.56 -4.09 -4.92
N ALA A 62 -2.50 -5.02 -5.20
CA ALA A 62 -3.57 -4.83 -6.18
C ALA A 62 -4.79 -4.09 -5.60
N MET A 63 -5.18 -4.40 -4.35
CA MET A 63 -6.46 -3.92 -3.79
C MET A 63 -6.37 -2.56 -3.10
N LEU A 64 -5.32 -2.30 -2.31
CA LEU A 64 -5.17 -1.02 -1.59
C LEU A 64 -5.25 0.23 -2.48
N PRO A 65 -4.61 0.28 -3.67
CA PRO A 65 -4.72 1.46 -4.53
C PRO A 65 -6.14 1.65 -5.11
N ILE A 66 -6.88 0.56 -5.33
CA ILE A 66 -8.27 0.62 -5.80
C ILE A 66 -9.17 1.15 -4.68
N MET A 67 -9.07 0.58 -3.48
CA MET A 67 -9.81 1.05 -2.31
C MET A 67 -9.53 2.52 -2.02
N SER A 68 -8.27 2.93 -2.14
CA SER A 68 -7.87 4.34 -1.98
C SER A 68 -8.50 5.29 -2.98
N ARG A 69 -8.87 4.84 -4.18
CA ARG A 69 -9.53 5.68 -5.19
C ARG A 69 -11.03 5.83 -4.95
N ILE A 70 -11.63 4.90 -4.22
CA ILE A 70 -13.09 4.86 -3.96
C ILE A 70 -13.42 5.54 -2.62
N LEU A 71 -12.47 5.55 -1.68
CA LEU A 71 -12.56 6.25 -0.40
C LEU A 71 -12.28 7.74 -0.53
#